data_AF-A0A1B1PSJ6-F1
#
_entry.id   AF-A0A1B1PSJ6-F1
#
_cell.length_a   1.000
_cell.length_b   1.000
_cell.length_c   1.000
_cell.angle_alpha   90.00
_cell.angle_beta   90.00
_cell.angle_gamma   90.00
#
_symmetry.space_group_name_H-M   'P 1'
#
loop_
_entity.id
_entity.type
_entity.pdbx_description
1 polymer ?
#
loop_
_entity_poly.entity_id
_entity_poly.type
_entity_poly.pdbx_seq_one_letter_code
_entity_poly.pdbx_strand_id
1 'polypeptide(L)'
;MIDWTRAAELRREVGGDDFDEIVALFLREVQRVLDALPAQASEVPDLADRLHFLKGSSLNLGFARMSALCESGEQAATTGKGDTVDLSALRDCFARSRAEFLDQLAVRLVA
;
A
#
# COMPACT_ATOMS: atom_id res chain seq x y z
N MET A 1 4.20 -11.23 3.79
CA MET A 1 3.96 -9.78 3.71
C MET A 1 2.87 -9.48 2.68
N ILE A 2 2.89 -10.23 1.58
CA ILE A 2 1.93 -10.19 0.48
C ILE A 2 0.94 -11.36 0.58
N ASP A 3 -0.34 -11.08 0.43
CA ASP A 3 -1.42 -12.02 0.16
C ASP A 3 -1.51 -12.26 -1.36
N TRP A 4 -0.85 -13.34 -1.81
CA TRP A 4 -0.82 -13.73 -3.21
C TRP A 4 -2.17 -14.25 -3.71
N THR A 5 -3.05 -14.70 -2.82
CA THR A 5 -4.41 -15.09 -3.20
C THR A 5 -5.17 -13.89 -3.72
N ARG A 6 -5.09 -12.74 -3.01
CA ARG A 6 -5.72 -11.50 -3.47
C ARG A 6 -5.10 -10.96 -4.76
N ALA A 7 -3.78 -11.03 -4.90
CA ALA A 7 -3.11 -10.63 -6.14
C ALA A 7 -3.55 -11.50 -7.35
N ALA A 8 -3.71 -12.81 -7.14
CA ALA A 8 -4.22 -13.72 -8.15
C ALA A 8 -5.70 -13.47 -8.50
N GLU A 9 -6.53 -13.15 -7.49
CA GLU A 9 -7.92 -12.72 -7.71
C GLU A 9 -7.99 -11.46 -8.55
N LEU A 10 -7.23 -10.41 -8.20
CA LEU A 10 -7.19 -9.18 -8.96
C LEU A 10 -6.80 -9.43 -10.41
N ARG A 11 -5.79 -10.29 -10.66
CA ARG A 11 -5.40 -10.69 -12.02
C ARG A 11 -6.51 -11.41 -12.78
N ARG A 12 -7.33 -12.22 -12.12
CA ARG A 12 -8.51 -12.85 -12.75
C ARG A 12 -9.64 -11.83 -13.00
N GLU A 13 -9.82 -10.86 -12.13
CA GLU A 13 -10.84 -9.81 -12.24
C GLU A 13 -10.56 -8.86 -13.40
N VAL A 14 -9.29 -8.46 -13.59
CA VAL A 14 -8.89 -7.47 -14.61
C VAL A 14 -8.37 -8.11 -15.89
N GLY A 15 -7.98 -9.39 -15.86
CA GLY A 15 -7.34 -10.08 -16.97
C GLY A 15 -5.81 -9.96 -16.95
N GLY A 16 -5.12 -10.94 -17.53
CA GLY A 16 -3.65 -11.01 -17.51
C GLY A 16 -2.98 -9.83 -18.22
N ASP A 17 -3.55 -9.39 -19.35
CA ASP A 17 -2.97 -8.33 -20.18
C ASP A 17 -3.06 -6.94 -19.52
N ASP A 18 -4.16 -6.66 -18.81
CA ASP A 18 -4.37 -5.38 -18.13
C ASP A 18 -3.74 -5.33 -16.73
N PHE A 19 -3.42 -6.49 -16.14
CA PHE A 19 -2.93 -6.59 -14.77
C PHE A 19 -1.60 -5.86 -14.56
N ASP A 20 -0.65 -6.00 -15.50
CA ASP A 20 0.67 -5.40 -15.36
C ASP A 20 0.61 -3.87 -15.41
N GLU A 21 -0.26 -3.30 -16.27
CA GLU A 21 -0.50 -1.86 -16.33
C GLU A 21 -1.13 -1.36 -15.03
N ILE A 22 -2.15 -2.07 -14.54
CA ILE A 22 -2.85 -1.74 -13.30
C ILE A 22 -1.89 -1.76 -12.11
N VAL A 23 -1.07 -2.81 -11.98
CA VAL A 23 -0.02 -2.90 -10.95
C VAL A 23 0.94 -1.70 -11.05
N ALA A 24 1.43 -1.39 -12.25
CA ALA A 24 2.36 -0.28 -12.45
C ALA A 24 1.75 1.08 -12.10
N LEU A 25 0.46 1.29 -12.39
CA LEU A 25 -0.28 2.49 -12.01
C LEU A 25 -0.46 2.58 -10.49
N PHE A 26 -0.89 1.50 -9.85
CA PHE A 26 -1.07 1.45 -8.39
C PHE A 26 0.23 1.71 -7.64
N LEU A 27 1.31 1.00 -7.99
CA LEU A 27 2.61 1.18 -7.33
C LEU A 27 3.13 2.61 -7.47
N ARG A 28 2.89 3.24 -8.62
CA ARG A 28 3.28 4.64 -8.87
C ARG A 28 2.48 5.62 -8.02
N GLU A 29 1.16 5.45 -7.92
CA GLU A 29 0.34 6.36 -7.13
C GLU A 29 0.59 6.21 -5.63
N VAL A 30 0.78 4.97 -5.14
CA VAL A 30 1.17 4.73 -3.75
C VAL A 30 2.52 5.38 -3.44
N GLN A 31 3.51 5.22 -4.32
CA GLN A 31 4.81 5.88 -4.16
C GLN A 31 4.66 7.41 -4.14
N ARG A 32 3.87 7.98 -5.06
CA ARG A 32 3.62 9.43 -5.13
C ARG A 32 3.01 9.97 -3.83
N VAL A 33 2.06 9.26 -3.25
CA VAL A 33 1.45 9.65 -1.97
C VAL A 33 2.48 9.57 -0.84
N LEU A 34 3.28 8.50 -0.78
CA LEU A 34 4.31 8.33 0.26
C LEU A 34 5.44 9.37 0.16
N ASP A 35 5.83 9.76 -1.05
CA ASP A 35 6.85 10.78 -1.31
C ASP A 35 6.37 12.18 -0.93
N ALA A 36 5.06 12.43 -1.04
CA ALA A 36 4.44 13.69 -0.64
C ALA A 36 4.21 13.80 0.87
N LEU A 37 4.40 12.73 1.64
CA LEU A 37 4.28 12.79 3.09
C LEU A 37 5.52 13.47 3.71
N PRO A 38 5.37 14.42 4.64
CA PRO A 38 6.46 14.96 5.47
C PRO A 38 7.08 13.90 6.40
N ALA A 39 8.14 14.29 7.11
CA ALA A 39 8.79 13.41 8.08
C ALA A 39 7.85 13.07 9.26
N GLN A 40 7.17 14.08 9.82
CA GLN A 40 6.30 13.92 10.98
C GLN A 40 4.83 13.83 10.58
N ALA A 41 4.10 12.89 11.18
CA ALA A 41 2.68 12.71 10.95
C ALA A 41 1.82 13.91 11.36
N SER A 42 2.27 14.69 12.36
CA SER A 42 1.61 15.93 12.79
C SER A 42 1.57 17.02 11.73
N GLU A 43 2.43 16.96 10.72
CA GLU A 43 2.51 17.93 9.61
C GLU A 43 1.60 17.55 8.43
N VAL A 44 0.94 16.39 8.50
CA VAL A 44 0.14 15.84 7.41
C VAL A 44 -1.30 16.36 7.51
N PRO A 45 -1.76 17.23 6.61
CA PRO A 45 -3.18 17.54 6.51
C PRO A 45 -3.96 16.29 6.06
N ASP A 46 -5.12 16.07 6.67
CA ASP A 46 -6.03 14.96 6.37
C ASP A 46 -5.32 13.59 6.41
N LEU A 47 -4.48 13.39 7.43
CA LEU A 47 -3.70 12.16 7.62
C LEU A 47 -4.57 10.90 7.54
N ALA A 48 -5.76 10.92 8.14
CA ALA A 48 -6.70 9.81 8.11
C ALA A 48 -7.08 9.43 6.67
N ASP A 49 -7.42 10.41 5.82
CA ASP A 49 -7.83 10.17 4.44
C ASP A 49 -6.67 9.65 3.59
N ARG A 50 -5.46 10.17 3.81
CA ARG A 50 -4.25 9.66 3.14
C ARG A 50 -3.96 8.21 3.51
N LEU A 51 -4.09 7.86 4.79
CA LEU A 51 -3.90 6.49 5.25
C LEU A 51 -5.02 5.57 4.77
N HIS A 52 -6.27 6.06 4.72
CA HIS A 52 -7.40 5.33 4.14
C HIS A 52 -7.16 4.98 2.67
N PHE A 53 -6.69 5.95 1.88
CA PHE A 53 -6.30 5.73 0.49
C PHE A 53 -5.22 4.65 0.37
N LEU A 54 -4.11 4.82 1.12
CA LEU A 54 -3.00 3.86 1.11
C LEU A 54 -3.43 2.46 1.58
N LYS A 55 -4.35 2.37 2.54
CA LYS A 55 -4.93 1.11 3.02
C LYS A 55 -5.64 0.38 1.88
N GLY A 56 -6.51 1.07 1.16
CA GLY A 56 -7.28 0.51 0.04
C GLY A 56 -6.37 0.03 -1.10
N SER A 57 -5.40 0.85 -1.50
CA SER A 57 -4.42 0.46 -2.54
C SER A 57 -3.58 -0.74 -2.13
N SER A 58 -3.13 -0.76 -0.87
CA SER A 58 -2.33 -1.87 -0.31
C SER A 58 -3.13 -3.17 -0.27
N LEU A 59 -4.38 -3.11 0.19
CA LEU A 59 -5.25 -4.27 0.28
C LEU A 59 -5.52 -4.87 -1.11
N ASN A 60 -5.72 -4.02 -2.12
CA ASN A 60 -6.03 -4.48 -3.47
C ASN A 60 -4.90 -5.32 -4.10
N LEU A 61 -3.63 -4.95 -3.87
CA LEU A 61 -2.46 -5.73 -4.32
C LEU A 61 -2.05 -6.84 -3.33
N GLY A 62 -2.76 -7.00 -2.22
CA GLY A 62 -2.45 -7.98 -1.18
C GLY A 62 -1.31 -7.56 -0.25
N PHE A 63 -0.90 -6.30 -0.17
CA PHE A 63 0.13 -5.82 0.76
C PHE A 63 -0.40 -5.77 2.20
N ALA A 64 -0.71 -6.94 2.77
CA ALA A 64 -1.43 -7.10 4.03
C ALA A 64 -0.77 -6.36 5.20
N ARG A 65 0.57 -6.40 5.29
CA ARG A 65 1.28 -5.67 6.37
C ARG A 65 1.15 -4.16 6.23
N MET A 66 1.25 -3.64 5.00
CA MET A 66 1.10 -2.21 4.76
C MET A 66 -0.34 -1.76 5.02
N SER A 67 -1.33 -2.55 4.58
CA SER A 67 -2.74 -2.30 4.86
C SER A 67 -3.02 -2.21 6.37
N ALA A 68 -2.47 -3.11 7.18
CA ALA A 68 -2.61 -3.08 8.64
C ALA A 68 -1.95 -1.86 9.29
N LEU A 69 -0.79 -1.40 8.79
CA LEU A 69 -0.16 -0.17 9.26
C LEU A 69 -1.02 1.06 8.93
N CYS A 70 -1.56 1.12 7.71
CA CYS A 70 -2.47 2.19 7.30
C CYS A 70 -3.74 2.21 8.14
N GLU A 71 -4.36 1.05 8.40
CA GLU A 71 -5.57 0.93 9.23
C GLU A 71 -5.32 1.41 10.67
N SER A 72 -4.24 0.95 11.30
CA SER A 72 -3.87 1.39 12.64
C SER A 72 -3.61 2.89 12.69
N GLY A 73 -2.94 3.45 11.66
CA GLY A 73 -2.66 4.87 11.60
C GLY A 73 -3.90 5.72 11.31
N GLU A 74 -4.81 5.24 10.46
CA GLU A 74 -6.11 5.87 10.18
C GLU A 74 -6.95 5.95 11.46
N GLN A 75 -6.99 4.87 12.25
CA GLN A 75 -7.66 4.87 13.55
C GLN A 75 -6.99 5.83 14.55
N ALA A 76 -5.65 5.88 14.58
CA ALA A 76 -4.93 6.81 15.43
C ALA A 76 -5.24 8.26 15.03
N ALA A 77 -5.22 8.59 13.74
CA ALA A 77 -5.53 9.92 13.22
C ALA A 77 -6.96 10.37 13.55
N THR A 78 -7.96 9.49 13.35
CA THR A 78 -9.37 9.78 13.66
C THR A 78 -9.67 9.93 15.15
N THR A 79 -8.84 9.34 16.02
CA THR A 79 -8.97 9.43 17.49
C THR A 79 -8.08 10.48 18.13
N GLY A 80 -7.46 11.37 17.33
CA GLY A 80 -6.63 12.47 17.82
C GLY A 80 -5.21 12.07 18.25
N LYS A 81 -4.73 10.89 17.83
CA LYS A 81 -3.39 10.34 18.09
C LYS A 81 -2.56 10.20 16.82
N GLY A 82 -2.87 11.00 15.78
CA GLY A 82 -2.22 10.91 14.47
C GLY A 82 -0.71 11.18 14.52
N ASP A 83 -0.24 11.94 15.50
CA ASP A 83 1.17 12.20 15.80
C ASP A 83 1.97 10.94 16.16
N THR A 84 1.31 9.88 16.59
CA THR A 84 1.94 8.58 16.90
C THR A 84 2.20 7.71 15.66
N VAL A 85 1.72 8.12 14.48
CA VAL A 85 1.89 7.34 13.24
C VAL A 85 3.32 7.43 12.73
N ASP A 86 3.97 6.27 12.62
CA ASP A 86 5.33 6.17 12.07
C ASP A 86 5.30 6.10 10.53
N LEU A 87 5.49 7.26 9.90
CA LEU A 87 5.55 7.39 8.45
C LEU A 87 6.82 6.77 7.85
N SER A 88 7.91 6.67 8.62
CA SER A 88 9.13 5.99 8.17
C SER A 88 8.88 4.49 8.03
N ALA A 89 8.30 3.87 9.06
CA ALA A 89 7.93 2.46 9.03
C ALA A 89 6.95 2.15 7.89
N LEU A 90 6.05 3.07 7.55
CA LEU A 90 5.14 2.91 6.41
C LEU A 90 5.90 2.91 5.07
N ARG A 91 6.82 3.87 4.86
CA ARG A 91 7.69 3.90 3.67
C ARG A 91 8.54 2.64 3.54
N ASP A 92 9.16 2.20 4.63
CA ASP A 92 9.99 1.00 4.65
C ASP A 92 9.18 -0.28 4.40
N CYS A 93 7.94 -0.31 4.89
CA CYS A 93 7.02 -1.42 4.59
C CYS A 93 6.65 -1.44 3.10
N PHE A 94 6.35 -0.29 2.50
CA PHE A 94 6.05 -0.22 1.08
C PHE A 94 7.24 -0.64 0.22
N ALA A 95 8.43 -0.12 0.50
CA ALA A 95 9.65 -0.44 -0.25
C ALA A 95 9.92 -1.95 -0.27
N ARG A 96 9.79 -2.61 0.89
CA ARG A 96 9.95 -4.08 1.01
C ARG A 96 8.84 -4.85 0.29
N SER A 97 7.57 -4.48 0.50
CA SER A 97 6.44 -5.13 -0.19
C SER A 97 6.55 -5.00 -1.70
N ARG A 98 6.93 -3.82 -2.21
CA ARG A 98 7.12 -3.56 -3.64
C ARG A 98 8.26 -4.40 -4.21
N ALA A 99 9.40 -4.46 -3.53
CA ALA A 99 10.52 -5.28 -3.96
C ALA A 99 10.16 -6.78 -3.99
N GLU A 100 9.54 -7.28 -2.92
CA GLU A 100 9.09 -8.68 -2.83
C GLU A 100 8.02 -9.00 -3.90
N PHE A 101 7.10 -8.07 -4.15
CA PHE A 101 6.05 -8.25 -5.15
C PHE A 101 6.65 -8.34 -6.55
N LEU A 102 7.50 -7.40 -6.95
CA LEU A 102 8.09 -7.40 -8.29
C LEU A 102 9.02 -8.59 -8.53
N ASP A 103 9.77 -9.03 -7.51
CA ASP A 103 10.66 -10.19 -7.59
C ASP A 103 9.87 -11.51 -7.77
N GLN A 104 8.79 -11.67 -7.00
CA GLN A 104 8.02 -12.91 -7.01
C GLN A 104 6.84 -12.91 -7.99
N LEU A 105 6.47 -11.78 -8.57
CA LEU A 105 5.28 -11.64 -9.41
C LEU A 105 5.26 -12.67 -10.55
N ALA A 106 6.36 -12.75 -11.30
CA ALA A 106 6.50 -13.73 -12.38
C ALA A 106 6.43 -15.16 -11.86
N VAL A 107 7.05 -15.48 -10.74
CA VAL A 107 7.07 -16.86 -10.20
C VAL A 107 5.69 -17.28 -9.68
N ARG A 108 4.95 -16.36 -9.08
CA ARG A 108 3.68 -16.64 -8.37
C ARG A 108 2.46 -16.56 -9.27
N LEU A 109 2.52 -15.73 -10.31
CA LEU A 109 1.40 -15.48 -11.22
C LEU A 109 1.73 -15.86 -12.68
N VAL A 110 2.77 -16.64 -12.97
CA VAL A 110 2.88 -17.28 -14.30
C VAL A 110 1.68 -18.22 -14.52
N ALA A 111 1.13 -18.16 -15.73
CA ALA A 111 -0.08 -18.84 -16.18
C ALA A 111 -0.03 -20.37 -16.06
#